data_AF-A0A5E4LLB1-F1
#
_entry.id   AF-A0A5E4LLB1-F1
#
_cell.length_a   1.000
_cell.length_b   1.000
_cell.length_c   1.000
_cell.angle_alpha   90.00
_cell.angle_beta   90.00
_cell.angle_gamma   90.00
#
_symmetry.space_group_name_H-M   'P 1'
#
loop_
_entity.id
_entity.type
_entity.pdbx_description
1 polymer ?
#
loop_
_entity_poly.entity_id
_entity_poly.type
_entity_poly.pdbx_seq_one_letter_code
_entity_poly.pdbx_strand_id
1 'polypeptide(L)'
;MLIDSCFPVKGIGTVALGIVQQGTVKVHQPLVFLPSGKISEVKSIQVQDEDVREAEQSSRVGLSLKSLEPEDVGKGDFAVEEKFASASRVEAQVALTKFYKGSFDTVQFFVLSGLKFVPSKARKSADGYEIELGASMCLREGEAACLFVPEAMPRVIGSAKVLRVLG
;
A
#
# COMPACT_ATOMS: atom_id res chain seq x y z
N MET A 1 -1.68 2.46 -9.29
CA MET A 1 -2.93 1.71 -9.06
C MET A 1 -2.81 0.94 -7.76
N LEU A 2 -3.82 1.05 -6.88
CA LEU A 2 -3.94 0.26 -5.65
C LEU A 2 -4.63 -1.06 -5.99
N ILE A 3 -4.03 -2.18 -5.60
CA ILE A 3 -4.49 -3.53 -5.95
C ILE A 3 -5.40 -4.08 -4.86
N ASP A 4 -6.59 -4.54 -5.23
CA ASP A 4 -7.54 -5.19 -4.32
C ASP A 4 -7.53 -6.71 -4.44
N SER A 5 -7.20 -7.25 -5.63
CA SER A 5 -7.19 -8.67 -5.95
C SER A 5 -6.14 -9.00 -7.01
N CYS A 6 -5.52 -10.18 -6.93
CA CYS A 6 -4.61 -10.71 -7.96
C CYS A 6 -4.80 -12.22 -8.06
N PHE A 7 -4.96 -12.75 -9.27
CA PHE A 7 -5.24 -14.18 -9.48
C PHE A 7 -4.87 -14.65 -10.91
N PRO A 8 -4.62 -15.95 -11.11
CA PRO A 8 -4.36 -16.49 -12.43
C PRO A 8 -5.67 -16.74 -13.20
N VAL A 9 -5.65 -16.48 -14.50
CA VAL A 9 -6.74 -16.78 -15.43
C VAL A 9 -6.20 -17.65 -16.57
N LYS A 10 -6.80 -18.83 -16.76
CA LYS A 10 -6.38 -19.82 -17.77
C LYS A 10 -6.42 -19.20 -19.17
N GLY A 11 -5.28 -19.24 -19.88
CA GLY A 11 -5.14 -18.70 -21.24
C GLY A 11 -4.86 -17.20 -21.32
N ILE A 12 -5.04 -16.44 -20.24
CA ILE A 12 -4.77 -14.99 -20.17
C ILE A 12 -3.46 -14.73 -19.40
N GLY A 13 -3.24 -15.48 -18.31
CA GLY A 13 -2.16 -15.26 -17.35
C GLY A 13 -2.66 -14.57 -16.09
N THR A 14 -1.79 -13.83 -15.43
CA THR A 14 -2.12 -13.13 -14.18
C THR A 14 -2.97 -11.90 -14.44
N VAL A 15 -4.04 -11.77 -13.66
CA VAL A 15 -4.95 -10.63 -13.69
C VAL A 15 -4.93 -9.94 -12.33
N ALA A 16 -4.67 -8.63 -12.33
CA ALA A 16 -4.75 -7.78 -11.15
C ALA A 16 -5.95 -6.83 -11.26
N LEU A 17 -6.76 -6.77 -10.20
CA LEU A 17 -7.88 -5.83 -10.06
C LEU A 17 -7.54 -4.74 -9.05
N GLY A 18 -8.02 -3.53 -9.32
CA GLY A 18 -7.75 -2.41 -8.42
C GLY A 18 -8.19 -1.07 -8.98
N ILE A 19 -7.82 0.00 -8.28
CA ILE A 19 -8.24 1.37 -8.59
C ILE A 19 -7.02 2.20 -8.98
N VAL A 20 -7.12 2.92 -10.09
CA VAL A 20 -6.12 3.91 -10.48
C VAL A 20 -6.23 5.11 -9.54
N GLN A 21 -5.42 5.16 -8.49
CA GLN A 21 -5.50 6.24 -7.51
C GLN A 21 -4.97 7.58 -8.03
N GLN A 22 -4.00 7.56 -8.94
CA GLN A 22 -3.35 8.73 -9.50
C GLN A 22 -2.77 8.39 -10.87
N GLY A 23 -2.81 9.35 -11.80
CA GLY A 23 -2.27 9.20 -13.14
C GLY A 23 -3.14 8.34 -14.06
N THR A 24 -2.50 7.72 -15.04
CA THR A 24 -3.15 6.91 -16.08
C THR A 24 -2.36 5.61 -16.26
N VAL A 25 -3.04 4.50 -16.50
CA VAL A 25 -2.43 3.22 -16.88
C VAL A 25 -2.71 2.96 -18.35
N LYS A 26 -1.70 2.54 -19.13
CA LYS A 26 -1.83 2.27 -20.57
C LYS A 26 -1.42 0.84 -20.93
N VAL A 27 -1.99 0.30 -22.00
CA VAL A 27 -1.53 -0.96 -22.59
C VAL A 27 -0.06 -0.81 -23.01
N HIS A 28 0.73 -1.88 -22.86
CA HIS A 28 2.19 -1.94 -23.04
C HIS A 28 3.02 -1.10 -22.05
N GLN A 29 2.38 -0.48 -21.05
CA GLN A 29 3.12 0.23 -20.01
C GLN A 29 3.82 -0.79 -19.09
N PRO A 30 5.12 -0.63 -18.82
CA PRO A 30 5.78 -1.34 -17.74
C PRO A 30 5.36 -0.75 -16.39
N LEU A 31 5.00 -1.62 -15.44
CA LEU A 31 4.65 -1.26 -14.08
C LEU A 31 5.52 -2.02 -13.09
N VAL A 32 5.92 -1.35 -12.02
CA VAL A 32 6.59 -1.95 -10.86
C VAL A 32 5.54 -2.28 -9.80
N PHE A 33 5.56 -3.51 -9.31
CA PHE A 33 4.67 -3.98 -8.27
C PHE A 33 5.40 -3.88 -6.93
N LEU A 34 4.86 -3.10 -6.00
CA LEU A 34 5.43 -2.85 -4.70
C LEU A 34 4.59 -3.52 -3.60
N PRO A 35 5.24 -4.17 -2.62
CA PRO A 35 6.66 -4.05 -2.26
C PRO A 35 7.61 -5.05 -2.95
N SER A 36 7.12 -5.99 -3.76
CA SER A 36 7.95 -7.06 -4.33
C SER A 36 9.04 -6.60 -5.30
N GLY A 37 8.91 -5.39 -5.87
CA GLY A 37 9.84 -4.83 -6.85
C GLY A 37 9.77 -5.49 -8.22
N LYS A 38 8.81 -6.40 -8.44
CA LYS A 38 8.64 -7.11 -9.71
C LYS A 38 8.16 -6.15 -10.79
N ILE A 39 8.68 -6.31 -12.00
CA ILE A 39 8.29 -5.52 -13.16
C ILE A 39 7.43 -6.39 -14.06
N SER A 40 6.30 -5.86 -14.51
CA SER A 40 5.42 -6.52 -15.47
C SER A 40 4.86 -5.52 -16.48
N GLU A 41 4.61 -6.00 -17.69
CA GLU A 41 4.00 -5.21 -18.77
C GLU A 41 2.49 -5.46 -18.82
N VAL A 42 1.71 -4.39 -18.98
CA VAL A 42 0.26 -4.44 -19.18
C VAL A 42 -0.07 -4.97 -20.58
N LYS A 43 -0.71 -6.13 -20.67
CA LYS A 43 -1.16 -6.72 -21.94
C LYS A 43 -2.51 -6.17 -22.41
N SER A 44 -3.44 -6.02 -21.49
CA SER A 44 -4.78 -5.47 -21.74
C SER A 44 -5.32 -4.81 -20.49
N ILE A 45 -6.25 -3.88 -20.69
CA ILE A 45 -6.93 -3.14 -19.63
C ILE A 45 -8.43 -3.29 -19.87
N GLN A 46 -9.16 -3.66 -18.83
CA GLN A 46 -10.62 -3.70 -18.83
C GLN A 46 -11.19 -2.72 -17.82
N VAL A 47 -12.19 -1.95 -18.24
CA VAL A 47 -12.99 -1.06 -17.39
C VAL A 47 -14.45 -1.35 -17.68
N GLN A 48 -15.20 -1.78 -16.65
CA GLN A 48 -16.62 -2.14 -16.80
C GLN A 48 -16.86 -3.14 -17.94
N ASP A 49 -16.05 -4.20 -18.00
CA ASP A 49 -16.11 -5.26 -19.01
C ASP A 49 -15.79 -4.85 -20.46
N GLU A 50 -15.36 -3.59 -20.67
CA GLU A 50 -14.91 -3.09 -21.98
C GLU A 50 -13.38 -3.00 -22.04
N ASP A 51 -12.81 -3.44 -23.17
CA ASP A 51 -11.38 -3.31 -23.44
C ASP A 51 -11.03 -1.85 -23.79
N VAL A 52 -10.09 -1.27 -23.04
CA VAL A 52 -9.62 0.10 -23.24
C VAL A 52 -8.11 0.14 -23.47
N ARG A 53 -7.64 1.19 -24.17
CA ARG A 53 -6.20 1.41 -24.38
C ARG A 53 -5.52 2.07 -23.20
N GLU A 54 -6.28 2.82 -22.42
CA GLU A 54 -5.84 3.50 -21.22
C GLU A 54 -6.99 3.66 -20.22
N ALA A 55 -6.63 3.77 -18.94
CA ALA A 55 -7.56 4.01 -17.86
C ALA A 55 -7.05 5.12 -16.95
N GLU A 56 -7.92 6.08 -16.64
CA GLU A 56 -7.60 7.28 -15.89
C GLU A 56 -7.82 7.09 -14.38
N GLN A 57 -7.48 8.14 -13.63
CA GLN A 57 -7.69 8.21 -12.20
C GLN A 57 -9.17 7.93 -11.82
N SER A 58 -9.35 7.21 -10.72
CA SER A 58 -10.63 6.74 -10.19
C SER A 58 -11.29 5.59 -10.94
N SER A 59 -10.73 5.15 -12.08
CA SER A 59 -11.19 3.93 -12.75
C SER A 59 -10.82 2.70 -11.93
N ARG A 60 -11.79 1.82 -11.70
CA ARG A 60 -11.53 0.44 -11.27
C ARG A 60 -11.26 -0.40 -12.52
N VAL A 61 -10.08 -1.00 -12.59
CA VAL A 61 -9.55 -1.66 -13.79
C VAL A 61 -9.19 -3.11 -13.50
N GLY A 62 -9.32 -3.96 -14.51
CA GLY A 62 -8.63 -5.24 -14.58
C GLY A 62 -7.44 -5.15 -15.53
N LEU A 63 -6.25 -5.53 -15.06
CA LEU A 63 -5.03 -5.58 -15.86
C LEU A 63 -4.65 -7.03 -16.11
N SER A 64 -4.51 -7.42 -17.37
CA SER A 64 -3.79 -8.64 -17.73
C SER A 64 -2.30 -8.35 -17.81
N LEU A 65 -1.48 -9.18 -17.15
CA LEU A 65 -0.06 -8.91 -16.91
C LEU A 65 0.84 -9.99 -17.52
N LYS A 66 2.06 -9.59 -17.90
CA LYS A 66 3.07 -10.47 -18.47
C LYS A 66 4.13 -10.85 -17.44
N SER A 67 4.44 -12.14 -17.31
CA SER A 67 5.57 -12.62 -16.50
C SER A 67 5.51 -12.17 -15.03
N LEU A 68 4.32 -12.16 -14.46
CA LEU A 68 4.07 -11.87 -13.05
C LEU A 68 3.29 -13.04 -12.45
N GLU A 69 3.73 -13.58 -11.33
CA GLU A 69 2.98 -14.62 -10.62
C GLU A 69 1.99 -13.98 -9.65
N PRO A 70 0.76 -14.52 -9.48
CA PRO A 70 -0.23 -13.95 -8.58
C PRO A 70 0.26 -13.78 -7.13
N GLU A 71 1.14 -14.67 -6.68
CA GLU A 71 1.70 -14.67 -5.32
C GLU A 71 2.69 -13.52 -5.07
N ASP A 72 3.24 -12.92 -6.13
CA ASP A 72 4.14 -11.75 -6.04
C ASP A 72 3.39 -10.45 -5.69
N VAL A 73 2.05 -10.48 -5.66
CA VAL A 73 1.19 -9.32 -5.48
C VAL A 73 0.07 -9.61 -4.48
N GLY A 74 0.15 -8.98 -3.32
CA GLY A 74 -0.86 -9.05 -2.29
C GLY A 74 -1.92 -7.96 -2.40
N LYS A 75 -3.03 -8.15 -1.69
CA LYS A 75 -4.01 -7.08 -1.45
C LYS A 75 -3.36 -5.87 -0.78
N GLY A 76 -3.65 -4.68 -1.27
CA GLY A 76 -3.09 -3.42 -0.78
C GLY A 76 -1.71 -3.08 -1.35
N ASP A 77 -1.17 -3.91 -2.24
CA ASP A 77 0.04 -3.58 -3.01
C ASP A 77 -0.27 -2.54 -4.08
N PHE A 78 0.79 -1.97 -4.63
CA PHE A 78 0.69 -0.92 -5.63
C PHE A 78 1.38 -1.34 -6.92
N ALA A 79 0.70 -1.15 -8.05
CA ALA A 79 1.34 -1.07 -9.35
C ALA A 79 1.63 0.40 -9.67
N VAL A 80 2.90 0.75 -9.85
CA VAL A 80 3.40 2.13 -9.98
C VAL A 80 4.38 2.26 -11.13
N GLU A 81 4.71 3.51 -11.50
CA GLU A 81 5.93 3.80 -12.23
C GLU A 81 7.16 3.73 -11.29
N GLU A 82 8.36 3.55 -11.84
CA GLU A 82 9.62 3.28 -11.10
C GLU A 82 9.97 4.26 -9.98
N LYS A 83 9.38 5.45 -9.93
CA LYS A 83 9.69 6.50 -8.95
C LYS A 83 9.04 6.30 -7.58
N PHE A 84 8.40 5.15 -7.33
CA PHE A 84 7.77 4.84 -6.06
C PHE A 84 8.56 3.80 -5.26
N ALA A 85 8.63 4.00 -3.94
CA ALA A 85 9.31 3.07 -3.03
C ALA A 85 8.33 2.54 -1.98
N SER A 86 8.65 1.37 -1.44
CA SER A 86 8.01 0.83 -0.24
C SER A 86 8.89 1.09 0.96
N ALA A 87 8.28 1.22 2.14
CA ALA A 87 8.95 1.50 3.39
C ALA A 87 8.94 0.24 4.28
N SER A 88 10.07 -0.06 4.91
CA SER A 88 10.12 -0.97 6.06
C SER A 88 10.18 -0.22 7.39
N ARG A 89 10.59 1.06 7.36
CA ARG A 89 10.63 1.97 8.49
C ARG A 89 10.17 3.36 8.06
N VAL A 90 9.65 4.13 9.00
CA VAL A 90 9.31 5.54 8.77
C VAL A 90 9.61 6.38 9.99
N GLU A 91 10.03 7.62 9.79
CA GLU A 91 9.91 8.65 10.82
C GLU A 91 8.52 9.28 10.70
N ALA A 92 7.82 9.40 11.83
CA ALA A 92 6.46 9.91 11.85
C ALA A 92 6.18 10.76 13.09
N GLN A 93 5.33 11.75 12.91
CA GLN A 93 4.69 12.47 14.01
C GLN A 93 3.40 11.76 14.39
N VAL A 94 3.29 11.34 15.64
CA VAL A 94 2.12 10.59 16.14
C VAL A 94 1.17 11.52 16.89
N ALA A 95 -0.11 11.48 16.51
CA ALA A 95 -1.19 12.16 17.19
C ALA A 95 -2.16 11.12 17.76
N LEU A 96 -2.09 10.89 19.08
CA LEU A 96 -3.00 9.99 19.79
C LEU A 96 -4.36 10.67 20.02
N THR A 97 -5.42 9.88 20.00
CA THR A 97 -6.76 10.37 20.37
C THR A 97 -6.82 10.66 21.87
N LYS A 98 -7.66 11.62 22.27
CA LYS A 98 -7.90 11.94 23.69
C LYS A 98 -8.46 10.77 24.51
N PHE A 99 -9.02 9.75 23.84
CA PHE A 99 -9.66 8.59 24.45
C PHE A 99 -8.67 7.47 24.76
N TYR A 100 -7.56 7.39 24.04
CA TYR A 100 -6.50 6.43 24.34
C TYR A 100 -5.65 6.93 25.50
N LYS A 101 -5.52 6.11 26.55
CA LYS A 101 -4.79 6.45 27.79
C LYS A 101 -3.50 5.64 27.98
N GLY A 102 -3.22 4.69 27.08
CA GLY A 102 -2.03 3.86 27.14
C GLY A 102 -0.81 4.48 26.46
N SER A 103 0.30 3.75 26.49
CA SER A 103 1.49 4.04 25.68
C SER A 103 1.55 3.05 24.53
N PHE A 104 1.61 3.55 23.30
CA PHE A 104 1.66 2.70 22.11
C PHE A 104 3.09 2.23 21.78
N ASP A 105 4.10 2.98 22.22
CA ASP A 105 5.52 2.73 22.00
C ASP A 105 6.11 1.62 22.89
N THR A 106 5.32 1.10 23.83
CA THR A 106 5.71 -0.04 24.68
C THR A 106 4.98 -1.33 24.33
N VAL A 107 4.13 -1.31 23.31
CA VAL A 107 3.32 -2.46 22.88
C VAL A 107 3.44 -2.66 21.36
N GLN A 108 3.07 -3.85 20.89
CA GLN A 108 2.84 -4.02 19.46
C GLN A 108 1.51 -3.35 19.09
N PHE A 109 1.55 -2.52 18.05
CA PHE A 109 0.37 -1.92 17.43
C PHE A 109 0.35 -2.26 15.94
N PHE A 110 -0.63 -1.73 15.22
CA PHE A 110 -0.73 -1.90 13.79
C PHE A 110 -0.82 -0.54 13.10
N VAL A 111 -0.07 -0.41 12.01
CA VAL A 111 -0.15 0.71 11.08
C VAL A 111 -1.08 0.32 9.93
N LEU A 112 -2.03 1.21 9.66
CA LEU A 112 -3.00 1.05 8.58
C LEU A 112 -2.80 2.17 7.55
N SER A 113 -2.48 1.79 6.32
CA SER A 113 -2.59 2.68 5.15
C SER A 113 -3.14 1.88 3.96
N GLY A 114 -4.07 2.51 3.24
CA GLY A 114 -4.81 1.87 2.15
C GLY A 114 -5.54 0.62 2.63
N LEU A 115 -5.19 -0.53 2.03
CA LEU A 115 -5.75 -1.84 2.38
C LEU A 115 -4.77 -2.71 3.20
N LYS A 116 -3.63 -2.16 3.62
CA LYS A 116 -2.62 -2.85 4.43
C LYS A 116 -2.87 -2.59 5.91
N PHE A 117 -2.64 -3.64 6.70
CA PHE A 117 -2.68 -3.64 8.15
C PHE A 117 -1.43 -4.37 8.63
N VAL A 118 -0.42 -3.63 9.07
CA VAL A 118 0.93 -4.16 9.31
C VAL A 118 1.26 -4.07 10.80
N PRO A 119 1.65 -5.16 11.47
CA PRO A 119 2.11 -5.10 12.85
C PRO A 119 3.36 -4.23 12.94
N SER A 120 3.48 -3.41 13.97
CA SER A 120 4.51 -2.38 14.05
C SER A 120 4.94 -2.13 15.49
N LYS A 121 6.16 -1.62 15.61
CA LYS A 121 6.75 -1.15 16.87
C LYS A 121 7.25 0.27 16.67
N ALA A 122 7.25 1.05 17.74
CA ALA A 122 7.70 2.43 17.70
C ALA A 122 8.78 2.66 18.75
N ARG A 123 9.72 3.54 18.41
CA ARG A 123 10.72 4.09 19.32
C ARG A 123 10.73 5.60 19.19
N LYS A 124 10.95 6.30 20.30
CA LYS A 124 11.07 7.77 20.28
C LYS A 124 12.28 8.18 19.45
N SER A 125 12.11 9.23 18.65
CA SER A 125 13.18 9.92 17.92
C SER A 125 13.19 11.41 18.27
N ALA A 126 14.12 12.19 17.72
CA ALA A 126 14.22 13.63 17.99
C ALA A 126 12.95 14.39 17.55
N ASP A 127 12.36 14.00 16.41
CA ASP A 127 11.26 14.71 15.76
C ASP A 127 9.90 13.98 15.89
N GLY A 128 9.82 12.93 16.71
CA GLY A 128 8.60 12.16 16.95
C GLY A 128 8.90 10.71 17.26
N TYR A 129 8.54 9.82 16.33
CA TYR A 129 8.73 8.38 16.47
C TYR A 129 9.32 7.80 15.19
N GLU A 130 10.26 6.87 15.35
CA GLU A 130 10.60 5.92 14.30
C GLU A 130 9.69 4.70 14.47
N ILE A 131 8.98 4.34 13.40
CA ILE A 131 8.05 3.21 13.35
C ILE A 131 8.65 2.14 12.45
N GLU A 132 8.86 0.95 13.01
CA GLU A 132 9.27 -0.25 12.30
C GLU A 132 8.04 -1.06 11.88
N LEU A 133 7.97 -1.40 10.59
CA LEU A 133 6.86 -2.11 9.98
C LEU A 133 7.25 -3.59 9.82
N GLY A 134 6.44 -4.50 10.36
CA GLY A 134 6.68 -5.95 10.29
C GLY A 134 6.61 -6.53 8.87
N ALA A 135 6.12 -5.75 7.90
CA ALA A 135 6.17 -6.03 6.47
C ALA A 135 6.27 -4.71 5.70
N SER A 136 6.99 -4.71 4.58
CA SER A 136 7.09 -3.52 3.73
C SER A 136 5.73 -3.12 3.18
N MET A 137 5.46 -1.81 3.16
CA MET A 137 4.26 -1.26 2.55
C MET A 137 4.54 0.10 1.92
N CYS A 138 3.71 0.51 0.97
CA CYS A 138 3.85 1.81 0.33
C CYS A 138 3.32 2.90 1.27
N LEU A 139 4.20 3.85 1.63
CA LEU A 139 3.88 5.04 2.39
C LEU A 139 4.59 6.24 1.75
N ARG A 140 3.97 7.41 1.78
CA ARG A 140 4.55 8.66 1.25
C ARG A 140 4.85 9.64 2.38
N GLU A 141 5.87 10.47 2.18
CA GLU A 141 6.07 11.64 3.04
C GLU A 141 4.82 12.54 3.01
N GLY A 142 4.39 12.99 4.19
CA GLY A 142 3.17 13.75 4.40
C GLY A 142 1.89 12.92 4.50
N GLU A 143 1.92 11.62 4.17
CA GLU A 143 0.76 10.73 4.29
C GLU A 143 0.42 10.47 5.76
N ALA A 144 -0.87 10.37 6.06
CA ALA A 144 -1.36 9.98 7.38
C ALA A 144 -1.76 8.50 7.37
N ALA A 145 -1.18 7.72 8.28
CA ALA A 145 -1.57 6.34 8.55
C ALA A 145 -2.36 6.26 9.86
N CYS A 146 -3.32 5.34 9.94
CA CYS A 146 -4.11 5.10 11.15
C CYS A 146 -3.37 4.12 12.08
N LEU A 147 -3.43 4.36 13.38
CA LEU A 147 -2.81 3.52 14.40
C LEU A 147 -3.86 2.72 15.17
N PHE A 148 -3.64 1.42 15.30
CA PHE A 148 -4.58 0.49 15.90
C PHE A 148 -3.91 -0.43 16.94
N VAL A 149 -4.54 -0.61 18.09
CA VAL A 149 -4.15 -1.58 19.11
C VAL A 149 -5.35 -2.50 19.39
N PRO A 150 -5.28 -3.82 19.12
CA PRO A 150 -6.42 -4.72 19.23
C PRO A 150 -7.07 -4.76 20.62
N GLU A 151 -6.26 -4.69 21.68
CA GLU A 151 -6.70 -4.80 23.07
C GLU A 151 -7.06 -3.45 23.71
N ALA A 152 -6.87 -2.33 23.00
CA ALA A 152 -7.19 -1.01 23.52
C ALA A 152 -8.69 -0.67 23.38
N MET A 153 -9.17 0.22 24.25
CA MET A 153 -10.49 0.84 24.17
C MET A 153 -10.33 2.37 24.17
N PRO A 154 -10.57 3.07 23.05
CA PRO A 154 -10.88 2.55 21.71
C PRO A 154 -9.68 1.86 21.04
N ARG A 155 -9.95 0.96 20.09
CA ARG A 155 -8.90 0.21 19.36
C ARG A 155 -8.14 1.07 18.35
N VAL A 156 -8.80 2.05 17.76
CA VAL A 156 -8.11 3.10 16.98
C VAL A 156 -7.56 4.11 17.96
N ILE A 157 -6.24 4.15 18.07
CA ILE A 157 -5.56 4.89 19.13
C ILE A 157 -5.10 6.28 18.66
N GLY A 158 -4.97 6.49 17.35
CA GLY A 158 -4.46 7.75 16.79
C GLY A 158 -4.10 7.64 15.32
N SER A 159 -3.27 8.57 14.88
CA SER A 159 -2.70 8.61 13.53
C SER A 159 -1.21 8.91 13.58
N ALA A 160 -0.49 8.50 12.55
CA ALA A 160 0.91 8.82 12.32
C ALA A 160 1.04 9.56 10.99
N LYS A 161 1.52 10.80 11.02
CA LYS A 161 1.88 11.56 9.82
C LYS A 161 3.33 11.22 9.48
N VAL A 162 3.54 10.58 8.34
CA VAL A 162 4.87 10.21 7.85
C VAL A 162 5.66 11.48 7.56
N LEU A 163 6.80 11.64 8.21
CA LEU A 163 7.74 12.71 7.96
C LEU A 163 8.74 12.29 6.89
N ARG A 164 9.30 11.07 7.03
CA ARG A 164 10.32 10.52 6.14
C ARG A 164 10.14 9.02 6.00
N VAL A 165 10.35 8.50 4.80
CA VAL A 165 10.40 7.06 4.54
C VAL A 165 11.82 6.57 4.72
N LEU A 166 12.00 5.50 5.49
CA LEU A 166 13.29 4.91 5.79
C LEU A 166 13.34 3.45 5.33
N GLY A 167 14.39 3.12 4.57
CA GLY A 167 14.60 1.78 4.03
C GLY A 167 14.03 1.61 2.63
#